data_AF-A0A3M1C5H7-F1
#
_entry.id   AF-A0A3M1C5H7-F1
#
_cell.length_a   1.000
_cell.length_b   1.000
_cell.length_c   1.000
_cell.angle_alpha   90.00
_cell.angle_beta   90.00
_cell.angle_gamma   90.00
#
_symmetry.space_group_name_H-M   'P 1'
#
loop_
_entity.id
_entity.type
_entity.pdbx_description
1 polymer ?
#
loop_
_entity_poly.entity_id
_entity_poly.type
_entity_poly.pdbx_seq_one_letter_code
_entity_poly.pdbx_strand_id
1 'polypeptide(L)'
;MYAILKRFEERYGFLKKMGIGFEGIQMIDPIKKKHAIVLTRPFIFDCRLLPKKYEGIEVKVRIKGELPEEFKPKKASDYPFMPENFEKFVAKNLQTLRKHFQKPEMTKEELLDALAFGNFEEHKKNVQDILKEKQRKARLARAKSTIK
;
A
#
# COMPACT_ATOMS: atom_id res chain seq x y z
N MET A 1 -8.07 15.99 -18.30
CA MET A 1 -8.30 15.00 -17.22
C MET A 1 -8.88 13.68 -17.74
N TYR A 2 -10.03 13.68 -18.41
CA TYR A 2 -10.62 12.44 -18.96
C TYR A 2 -9.71 11.70 -19.96
N ALA A 3 -8.95 12.42 -20.78
CA ALA A 3 -7.98 11.80 -21.70
C ALA A 3 -6.86 11.04 -20.97
N ILE A 4 -6.38 11.55 -19.83
CA ILE A 4 -5.34 10.91 -19.01
C ILE A 4 -5.89 9.61 -18.40
N LEU A 5 -7.12 9.65 -17.89
CA LEU A 5 -7.79 8.48 -17.36
C LEU A 5 -8.00 7.41 -18.43
N LYS A 6 -8.41 7.81 -19.64
CA LYS A 6 -8.61 6.89 -20.76
C LYS A 6 -7.30 6.23 -21.19
N ARG A 7 -6.21 7.01 -21.31
CA ARG A 7 -4.86 6.48 -21.56
C ARG A 7 -4.34 5.58 -20.45
N PHE A 8 -4.66 5.91 -19.20
CA PHE A 8 -4.35 5.08 -18.04
C PHE A 8 -5.10 3.75 -18.10
N GLU A 9 -6.38 3.76 -18.41
CA GLU A 9 -7.19 2.55 -18.59
C GLU A 9 -6.79 1.73 -19.82
N GLU A 10 -6.35 2.35 -20.92
CA GLU A 10 -5.82 1.61 -22.07
C GLU A 10 -4.50 0.93 -21.71
N ARG A 11 -3.61 1.65 -21.01
CA ARG A 11 -2.28 1.13 -20.65
C ARG A 11 -2.33 0.11 -19.53
N TYR A 12 -3.18 0.30 -18.53
CA TYR A 12 -3.30 -0.54 -17.33
C TYR A 12 -4.59 -1.37 -17.28
N GLY A 13 -5.40 -1.35 -18.34
CA GLY A 13 -6.67 -2.09 -18.40
C GLY A 13 -6.50 -3.59 -18.27
N PHE A 14 -5.31 -4.12 -18.57
CA PHE A 14 -4.97 -5.51 -18.30
C PHE A 14 -4.97 -5.84 -16.79
N LEU A 15 -4.70 -4.87 -15.91
CA LEU A 15 -4.78 -5.04 -14.46
C LEU A 15 -6.23 -5.22 -13.98
N LYS A 16 -7.21 -4.74 -14.74
CA LYS A 16 -8.65 -4.95 -14.47
C LYS A 16 -8.99 -6.44 -14.48
N LYS A 17 -8.35 -7.22 -15.37
CA LYS A 17 -8.46 -8.69 -15.42
C LYS A 17 -7.80 -9.38 -14.21
N MET A 18 -6.86 -8.73 -13.55
CA MET A 18 -6.23 -9.22 -12.30
C MET A 18 -7.00 -8.82 -11.03
N GLY A 19 -8.18 -8.21 -11.17
CA GLY A 19 -9.04 -7.82 -10.04
C GLY A 19 -8.86 -6.38 -9.56
N ILE A 20 -8.16 -5.52 -10.31
CA ILE A 20 -8.10 -4.09 -9.99
C ILE A 20 -9.40 -3.39 -10.40
N GLY A 21 -10.00 -2.65 -9.47
CA GLY A 21 -11.06 -1.70 -9.73
C GLY A 21 -10.50 -0.31 -9.99
N PHE A 22 -10.94 0.36 -11.03
CA PHE A 22 -10.59 1.75 -11.30
C PHE A 22 -11.71 2.62 -10.72
N GLU A 23 -11.45 3.35 -9.63
CA GLU A 23 -12.45 4.31 -9.10
C GLU A 23 -12.41 5.64 -9.85
N GLY A 24 -11.26 5.97 -10.43
CA GLY A 24 -11.05 7.13 -11.28
C GLY A 24 -10.34 8.28 -10.57
N ILE A 25 -10.43 9.51 -11.10
CA ILE A 25 -9.72 10.65 -10.51
C ILE A 25 -10.56 11.23 -9.36
N GLN A 26 -10.03 11.20 -8.14
CA GLN A 26 -10.63 11.86 -6.98
C GLN A 26 -9.73 13.00 -6.48
N MET A 27 -10.37 14.03 -5.92
CA MET A 27 -9.68 15.10 -5.23
C MET A 27 -9.32 14.64 -3.83
N ILE A 28 -8.02 14.58 -3.53
CA ILE A 28 -7.51 14.10 -2.23
C ILE A 28 -7.33 15.25 -1.25
N ASP A 29 -6.99 16.42 -1.78
CA ASP A 29 -6.64 17.59 -1.00
C ASP A 29 -7.37 18.80 -1.60
N PRO A 30 -8.54 19.17 -1.03
CA PRO A 30 -9.35 20.26 -1.56
C PRO A 30 -8.65 21.61 -1.40
N ILE A 31 -7.78 21.75 -0.39
CA ILE A 31 -7.04 22.98 -0.09
C ILE A 31 -5.94 23.18 -1.15
N LYS A 32 -5.20 22.12 -1.48
CA LYS A 32 -4.14 22.16 -2.51
C LYS A 32 -4.63 21.88 -3.93
N LYS A 33 -5.93 21.67 -4.12
CA LYS A 33 -6.55 21.22 -5.39
C LYS A 33 -5.83 20.02 -6.02
N LYS A 34 -5.31 19.12 -5.18
CA LYS A 34 -4.57 17.93 -5.65
C LYS A 34 -5.54 16.82 -6.00
N HIS A 35 -5.33 16.26 -7.17
CA HIS A 35 -6.07 15.13 -7.70
C HIS A 35 -5.18 13.89 -7.69
N ALA A 36 -5.76 12.73 -7.38
CA ALA A 36 -5.14 11.43 -7.61
C ALA A 36 -6.06 10.52 -8.39
N ILE A 37 -5.44 9.63 -9.17
CA ILE A 37 -6.09 8.46 -9.73
C ILE A 37 -6.24 7.45 -8.59
N VAL A 38 -7.47 7.19 -8.18
CA VAL A 38 -7.81 6.21 -7.15
C VAL A 38 -8.12 4.86 -7.81
N LEU A 39 -7.40 3.85 -7.35
CA LEU A 39 -7.52 2.47 -7.78
C LEU A 39 -7.82 1.61 -6.56
N THR A 40 -8.61 0.56 -6.73
CA THR A 40 -8.84 -0.49 -5.75
C THR A 40 -8.14 -1.76 -6.20
N ARG A 41 -7.41 -2.42 -5.30
CA ARG A 41 -6.73 -3.69 -5.57
C ARG A 41 -7.06 -4.74 -4.51
N PRO A 42 -7.03 -6.03 -4.83
CA PRO A 42 -7.03 -7.07 -3.80
C PRO A 42 -5.78 -6.97 -2.91
N PHE A 43 -5.83 -7.55 -1.72
CA PHE A 43 -4.71 -7.56 -0.77
C PHE A 43 -3.45 -8.19 -1.40
N ILE A 44 -3.64 -9.34 -2.05
CA ILE A 44 -2.61 -10.03 -2.82
C ILE A 44 -2.59 -9.45 -4.23
N PHE A 45 -1.64 -8.56 -4.49
CA PHE A 45 -1.48 -7.92 -5.79
C PHE A 45 -0.04 -7.43 -6.01
N ASP A 46 0.43 -7.48 -7.26
CA ASP A 46 1.75 -6.97 -7.63
C ASP A 46 1.78 -5.43 -7.70
N CYS A 47 2.21 -4.78 -6.63
CA CYS A 47 2.30 -3.32 -6.60
C CYS A 47 3.38 -2.76 -7.53
N ARG A 48 4.32 -3.57 -8.03
CA ARG A 48 5.36 -3.11 -8.98
C ARG A 48 4.77 -2.77 -10.35
N LEU A 49 3.63 -3.35 -10.71
CA LEU A 49 2.91 -3.06 -11.96
C LEU A 49 2.22 -1.69 -11.94
N LEU A 50 2.05 -1.10 -10.76
CA LEU A 50 1.35 0.16 -10.58
C LEU A 50 2.34 1.32 -10.42
N PRO A 51 2.27 2.35 -11.27
CA PRO A 51 3.12 3.52 -11.11
C PRO A 51 2.66 4.34 -9.90
N LYS A 52 3.60 4.94 -9.15
CA LYS A 52 3.29 5.88 -8.05
C LYS A 52 2.73 7.21 -8.56
N LYS A 53 3.09 7.62 -9.78
CA LYS A 53 2.62 8.82 -10.48
C LYS A 53 2.42 8.53 -11.96
N TYR A 54 1.38 9.11 -12.56
CA TYR A 54 1.10 8.99 -13.99
C TYR A 54 0.76 10.35 -14.58
N GLU A 55 1.50 10.79 -15.60
CA GLU A 55 1.34 12.11 -16.24
C GLU A 55 1.22 13.27 -15.23
N GLY A 56 2.01 13.23 -14.15
CA GLY A 56 2.02 14.25 -13.10
C GLY A 56 0.92 14.11 -12.03
N ILE A 57 -0.01 13.16 -12.19
CA ILE A 57 -1.07 12.85 -11.21
C ILE A 57 -0.61 11.75 -10.26
N GLU A 58 -0.86 11.91 -8.95
CA GLU A 58 -0.58 10.86 -7.97
C GLU A 58 -1.52 9.67 -8.16
N VAL A 59 -1.00 8.45 -8.01
CA VAL A 59 -1.83 7.24 -8.04
C VAL A 59 -2.01 6.74 -6.62
N LYS A 60 -3.24 6.76 -6.13
CA LYS A 60 -3.60 6.21 -4.83
C LYS A 60 -4.26 4.85 -4.99
N VAL A 61 -3.68 3.87 -4.32
CA VAL A 61 -4.15 2.49 -4.38
C VAL A 61 -4.77 2.13 -3.04
N ARG A 62 -6.07 1.81 -3.05
CA ARG A 62 -6.85 1.32 -1.93
C ARG A 62 -6.91 -0.20 -1.99
N ILE A 63 -6.86 -0.85 -0.83
CA ILE A 63 -7.03 -2.30 -0.75
C ILE A 63 -8.54 -2.57 -0.61
N LYS A 64 -9.08 -3.41 -1.48
CA LYS A 64 -10.46 -3.89 -1.49
C LYS A 64 -10.48 -5.33 -1.00
N GLY A 65 -11.12 -5.57 0.14
CA GLY A 65 -11.21 -6.88 0.78
C GLY A 65 -10.84 -6.82 2.27
N GLU A 66 -11.08 -7.93 2.98
CA GLU A 66 -10.65 -8.05 4.37
C GLU A 66 -9.12 -8.17 4.44
N LEU A 67 -8.50 -7.39 5.33
CA LEU A 67 -7.10 -7.59 5.67
C LEU A 67 -6.96 -8.95 6.35
N PRO A 68 -5.94 -9.75 6.01
CA PRO A 68 -5.63 -10.98 6.73
C PRO A 68 -5.51 -10.73 8.23
N GLU A 69 -5.82 -11.73 9.04
CA GLU A 69 -5.82 -11.62 10.50
C GLU A 69 -4.47 -11.13 11.06
N GLU A 70 -3.37 -11.43 10.37
CA GLU A 70 -2.00 -10.97 10.70
C GLU A 70 -1.81 -9.45 10.54
N PHE A 71 -2.63 -8.80 9.71
CA PHE A 71 -2.64 -7.35 9.51
C PHE A 71 -3.81 -6.67 10.23
N LYS A 72 -4.71 -7.40 10.87
CA LYS A 72 -5.77 -6.79 11.68
C LYS A 72 -5.12 -6.21 12.95
N PRO A 73 -5.15 -4.89 13.16
CA PRO A 73 -4.52 -4.29 14.33
C PRO A 73 -5.25 -4.76 15.59
N LYS A 74 -4.55 -5.50 16.47
CA LYS A 74 -5.12 -5.95 17.76
C LYS A 74 -5.43 -4.79 18.71
N LYS A 75 -4.77 -3.65 18.52
CA LYS A 75 -5.00 -2.39 19.25
C LYS A 75 -5.07 -1.25 18.23
N ALA A 76 -5.89 -0.24 18.47
CA ALA A 76 -5.98 0.95 17.60
C ALA A 76 -4.65 1.72 17.43
N SER A 77 -3.68 1.47 18.31
CA SER A 77 -2.32 2.03 18.22
C SER A 77 -1.28 1.13 17.55
N ASP A 78 -1.62 -0.11 17.20
CA ASP A 78 -0.71 -0.98 16.45
C ASP A 78 -0.67 -0.56 14.98
N TYR A 79 0.53 -0.56 14.40
CA TYR A 79 0.69 -0.25 12.99
C TYR A 79 0.47 -1.55 12.19
N PRO A 80 -0.67 -1.70 11.49
CA PRO A 80 -1.04 -2.98 10.88
C PRO A 80 -0.04 -3.45 9.82
N PHE A 81 0.61 -2.52 9.13
CA PHE A 81 1.56 -2.77 8.04
C PHE A 81 3.02 -2.87 8.52
N MET A 82 3.27 -3.50 9.68
CA MET A 82 4.64 -3.77 10.13
C MET A 82 5.35 -4.73 9.18
N PRO A 83 6.66 -4.53 8.90
CA PRO A 83 7.44 -5.40 8.01
C PRO A 83 7.43 -6.86 8.47
N GLU A 84 7.41 -7.10 9.78
CA GLU A 84 7.31 -8.45 10.36
C GLU A 84 6.02 -9.17 9.97
N ASN A 85 4.89 -8.44 9.85
CA ASN A 85 3.62 -9.01 9.42
C ASN A 85 3.68 -9.42 7.95
N PHE A 86 4.38 -8.64 7.11
CA PHE A 86 4.64 -9.03 5.72
C PHE A 86 5.51 -10.29 5.63
N GLU A 87 6.57 -10.39 6.43
CA GLU A 87 7.42 -11.59 6.43
C GLU A 87 6.68 -12.86 6.88
N LYS A 88 5.85 -12.75 7.91
CA LYS A 88 5.01 -13.86 8.40
C LYS A 88 3.95 -14.24 7.38
N PHE A 89 3.24 -13.26 6.83
CA PHE A 89 2.21 -13.49 5.84
C PHE A 89 2.76 -14.12 4.56
N VAL A 90 3.91 -13.65 4.07
CA VAL A 90 4.57 -14.23 2.89
C VAL A 90 5.08 -15.63 3.19
N ALA A 91 5.67 -15.87 4.36
CA ALA A 91 6.10 -17.22 4.75
C ALA A 91 4.93 -18.21 4.82
N LYS A 92 3.79 -17.78 5.36
CA LYS A 92 2.60 -18.60 5.55
C LYS A 92 1.80 -18.82 4.26
N ASN A 93 1.74 -17.82 3.38
CA ASN A 93 0.97 -17.86 2.14
C ASN A 93 1.84 -18.01 0.89
N LEU A 94 3.11 -18.41 1.02
CA LEU A 94 4.08 -18.46 -0.08
C LEU A 94 3.59 -19.28 -1.28
N GLN A 95 2.99 -20.45 -1.01
CA GLN A 95 2.43 -21.30 -2.05
C GLN A 95 1.21 -20.68 -2.74
N THR A 96 0.34 -20.03 -1.98
CA THR A 96 -0.84 -19.32 -2.51
C THR A 96 -0.43 -18.14 -3.36
N LEU A 97 0.56 -17.36 -2.92
CA LEU A 97 1.13 -16.26 -3.67
C LEU A 97 1.73 -16.77 -4.98
N ARG A 98 2.59 -17.79 -4.96
CA ARG A 98 3.17 -18.37 -6.19
C ARG A 98 2.11 -18.79 -7.21
N LYS A 99 1.02 -19.41 -6.75
CA LYS A 99 -0.12 -19.77 -7.61
C LYS A 99 -0.83 -18.54 -8.18
N HIS A 100 -1.05 -17.51 -7.35
CA HIS A 100 -1.77 -16.30 -7.73
C HIS A 100 -0.95 -15.39 -8.68
N PHE A 101 0.37 -15.35 -8.51
CA PHE A 101 1.29 -14.61 -9.38
C PHE A 101 1.65 -15.37 -10.66
N GLN A 102 1.22 -16.64 -10.80
CA GLN A 102 1.54 -17.54 -11.92
C GLN A 102 3.05 -17.63 -12.24
N LYS A 103 3.89 -17.32 -11.25
CA LYS A 103 5.35 -17.32 -11.34
C LYS A 103 5.92 -18.22 -10.23
N PRO A 104 6.17 -19.50 -10.53
CA PRO A 104 6.64 -20.47 -9.53
C PRO A 104 8.05 -20.19 -8.99
N GLU A 105 8.85 -19.39 -9.73
CA GLU A 105 10.24 -19.06 -9.37
C GLU A 105 10.41 -17.80 -8.53
N MET A 106 9.33 -17.05 -8.22
CA MET A 106 9.48 -15.84 -7.41
C MET A 106 10.02 -16.17 -6.01
N THR A 107 11.12 -15.50 -5.66
CA THR A 107 11.77 -15.58 -4.36
C THR A 107 10.91 -14.90 -3.29
N LYS A 108 11.09 -15.29 -2.02
CA LYS A 108 10.36 -14.70 -0.88
C LYS A 108 10.50 -13.16 -0.87
N GLU A 109 11.68 -12.66 -1.22
CA GLU A 109 12.01 -11.23 -1.29
C GLU A 109 11.25 -10.51 -2.40
N GLU A 110 11.13 -11.12 -3.58
CA GLU A 110 10.35 -10.55 -4.67
C GLU A 110 8.85 -10.50 -4.36
N LEU A 111 8.33 -11.52 -3.67
CA LEU A 111 6.96 -11.51 -3.18
C LEU A 111 6.74 -10.44 -2.12
N LEU A 112 7.73 -10.28 -1.21
CA LEU A 112 7.73 -9.23 -0.20
C LEU A 112 7.70 -7.84 -0.86
N ASP A 113 8.54 -7.59 -1.86
CA ASP A 113 8.55 -6.34 -2.59
C ASP A 113 7.25 -6.10 -3.38
N ALA A 114 6.74 -7.13 -4.05
CA ALA A 114 5.49 -7.05 -4.80
C ALA A 114 4.30 -6.69 -3.88
N LEU A 115 4.29 -7.23 -2.65
CA LEU A 115 3.29 -6.92 -1.63
C LEU A 115 3.53 -5.56 -0.95
N ALA A 116 4.79 -5.22 -0.66
CA ALA A 116 5.20 -4.01 0.07
C ALA A 116 5.35 -2.80 -0.86
N PHE A 117 4.27 -2.48 -1.59
CA PHE A 117 4.18 -1.28 -2.43
C PHE A 117 5.32 -1.12 -3.46
N GLY A 118 5.95 -2.23 -3.85
CA GLY A 118 7.03 -2.29 -4.83
C GLY A 118 8.45 -2.24 -4.26
N ASN A 119 8.64 -1.90 -2.97
CA ASN A 119 9.97 -1.86 -2.35
C ASN A 119 9.88 -2.07 -0.82
N PHE A 120 10.27 -3.26 -0.37
CA PHE A 120 10.21 -3.66 1.03
C PHE A 120 11.20 -2.88 1.91
N GLU A 121 12.39 -2.54 1.40
CA GLU A 121 13.37 -1.73 2.13
C GLU A 121 12.88 -0.31 2.39
N GLU A 122 12.29 0.32 1.37
CA GLU A 122 11.69 1.65 1.50
C GLU A 122 10.52 1.62 2.47
N HIS A 123 9.70 0.57 2.42
CA HIS A 123 8.62 0.36 3.38
C HIS A 123 9.14 0.21 4.82
N LYS A 124 10.21 -0.59 5.04
CA LYS A 124 10.83 -0.78 6.36
C LYS A 124 11.34 0.55 6.93
N LYS A 125 12.00 1.37 6.10
CA LYS A 125 12.46 2.72 6.49
C LYS A 125 11.29 3.63 6.84
N ASN A 126 10.25 3.66 6.02
CA ASN A 126 9.06 4.48 6.26
C ASN A 126 8.33 4.08 7.55
N VAL A 127 8.19 2.78 7.84
CA VAL A 127 7.58 2.31 9.09
C VAL A 127 8.42 2.72 10.30
N GLN A 128 9.75 2.59 10.23
CA GLN A 128 10.64 3.05 11.29
C GLN A 128 10.52 4.55 11.55
N ASP A 129 10.40 5.35 10.49
CA ASP A 129 10.26 6.80 10.59
C ASP A 129 8.93 7.18 11.25
N ILE A 130 7.82 6.55 10.83
CA ILE A 130 6.50 6.72 11.44
C ILE A 130 6.50 6.34 12.92
N LEU A 131 7.16 5.22 13.28
CA LEU A 131 7.27 4.78 14.67
C LEU A 131 8.06 5.79 15.52
N LYS A 132 9.18 6.31 15.00
CA LYS A 132 9.97 7.36 15.65
C LYS A 132 9.16 8.64 15.82
N GLU A 133 8.44 9.07 14.78
CA GLU A 133 7.59 10.26 14.86
C GLU A 133 6.47 10.10 15.89
N LYS A 134 5.84 8.91 15.92
CA LYS A 134 4.80 8.58 16.89
C LYS A 134 5.34 8.60 18.32
N GLN A 135 6.52 8.04 18.57
CA GLN A 135 7.18 8.12 19.87
C GLN A 135 7.53 9.57 20.26
N ARG A 136 8.03 10.37 19.32
CA ARG A 136 8.32 11.80 19.54
C ARG A 136 7.06 12.57 19.91
N LYS A 137 5.96 12.39 19.18
CA LYS A 137 4.66 13.00 19.48
C LYS A 137 4.13 12.57 20.86
N ALA A 138 4.23 11.29 21.20
CA ALA A 138 3.84 10.79 22.52
C ALA A 138 4.67 11.42 23.66
N ARG A 139 5.98 11.59 23.47
CA ARG A 139 6.86 12.26 24.44
C ARG A 139 6.51 13.74 24.61
N LEU A 140 6.25 14.43 23.50
CA LEU A 140 5.82 15.84 23.51
C LEU A 140 4.44 16.02 24.17
N ALA A 141 3.51 15.10 23.95
CA ALA A 141 2.20 15.10 24.59
C ALA A 141 2.33 14.93 26.12
N ARG A 142 3.15 13.95 26.57
CA ARG A 142 3.43 13.75 27.99
C ARG A 142 4.08 14.96 28.64
N ALA A 143 5.05 15.58 27.99
CA ALA A 143 5.71 16.80 28.50
C ALA A 143 4.73 17.98 28.63
N LYS A 144 3.78 18.13 27.71
CA LYS A 144 2.74 19.17 27.79
C LYS A 144 1.71 18.90 28.89
N SER A 145 1.44 17.64 29.22
CA SER A 145 0.52 17.25 30.29
C SER A 145 1.11 17.45 31.70
N THR A 146 2.44 17.41 31.86
CA THR A 146 3.11 17.62 33.16
C THR A 146 3.30 19.10 33.52
N ILE A 147 3.08 20.02 32.58
CA ILE A 147 3.25 21.49 32.79
C ILE A 147 1.88 22.17 33.10
N LYS A 148 0.82 21.39 33.39
CA LYS A 148 -0.51 21.92 33.68
C LYS A 148 -0.91 21.70 35.13
#